data_AF-B4VQW3-F1
#
_entry.id   AF-B4VQW3-F1
#
_cell.length_a   1.000
_cell.length_b   1.000
_cell.length_c   1.000
_cell.angle_alpha   90.00
_cell.angle_beta   90.00
_cell.angle_gamma   90.00
#
_symmetry.space_group_name_H-M   'P 1'
#
loop_
_entity.id
_entity.type
_entity.pdbx_description
1 polymer ?
#
loop_
_entity_poly.entity_id
_entity_poly.type
_entity_poly.pdbx_seq_one_letter_code
_entity_poly.pdbx_strand_id
1 'polypeptide(L)' 'MWRIGVSPEEIPQRLTHLGLSQVFDALSYYLDHQAEINEYIERNRIPDELIDPRVRNV' A
#
# COMPACT_ATOMS: atom_id res chain seq x y z
N MET A 1 -3.10 1.97 -5.52
CA MET A 1 -4.45 1.78 -6.08
C MET A 1 -5.34 2.96 -5.73
N TRP A 2 -5.68 3.22 -4.46
CA TRP A 2 -6.51 4.40 -4.14
C TRP A 2 -5.80 5.74 -4.39
N ARG A 3 -4.49 5.84 -4.09
CA ARG A 3 -3.66 7.02 -4.40
C ARG A 3 -3.52 7.32 -5.91
N ILE A 4 -3.94 6.39 -6.78
CA ILE A 4 -3.92 6.53 -8.25
C ILE A 4 -5.35 6.59 -8.84
N GLY A 5 -6.37 6.84 -8.00
CA GLY A 5 -7.75 7.08 -8.43
C GLY A 5 -8.71 5.88 -8.34
N VAL A 6 -8.29 4.74 -7.77
CA VAL A 6 -9.20 3.60 -7.53
C VAL A 6 -10.12 3.91 -6.34
N SER A 7 -11.42 3.69 -6.50
CA SER A 7 -12.38 3.90 -5.42
C SER A 7 -12.15 2.89 -4.28
N PRO A 8 -12.24 3.28 -2.99
CA PRO A 8 -12.11 2.34 -1.86
C PRO A 8 -13.04 1.12 -1.96
N GLU A 9 -14.22 1.27 -2.55
CA GLU A 9 -15.23 0.24 -2.78
C GLU A 9 -14.82 -0.81 -3.82
N GLU A 10 -13.86 -0.48 -4.69
CA GLU A 10 -13.31 -1.42 -5.67
C GLU A 10 -12.21 -2.31 -5.07
N ILE A 11 -11.65 -1.93 -3.92
CA ILE A 11 -10.56 -2.67 -3.27
C ILE A 11 -11.02 -4.07 -2.81
N PRO A 12 -12.16 -4.23 -2.12
CA PRO A 12 -12.67 -5.56 -1.75
C PRO A 12 -12.96 -6.47 -2.94
N GLN A 13 -13.28 -5.90 -4.11
CA GLN A 13 -13.56 -6.69 -5.32
C GLN A 13 -12.29 -7.40 -5.83
N ARG A 14 -11.12 -6.78 -5.63
CA ARG A 14 -9.81 -7.34 -6.00
C ARG A 14 -9.15 -8.10 -4.85
N LEU A 15 -9.49 -7.74 -3.62
CA LEU A 15 -9.00 -8.33 -2.38
C LEU A 15 -10.19 -8.87 -1.58
N THR A 16 -10.73 -10.01 -2.01
CA THR A 16 -12.00 -10.57 -1.51
C THR A 16 -12.02 -10.98 -0.04
N HIS A 17 -10.86 -11.00 0.62
CA HIS A 17 -10.72 -11.26 2.05
C HIS A 17 -10.82 -9.99 2.90
N LEU A 18 -10.84 -8.81 2.28
CA LEU A 18 -10.98 -7.53 2.98
C LEU A 18 -12.42 -7.06 2.97
N GLY A 19 -12.93 -6.71 4.14
CA GLY A 19 -14.19 -6.00 4.29
C GLY A 19 -14.06 -4.52 3.93
N LEU A 20 -15.15 -3.90 3.47
CA LEU A 20 -15.16 -2.47 3.14
C LEU A 20 -14.81 -1.59 4.35
N SER A 21 -15.27 -1.96 5.55
CA SER A 21 -14.91 -1.26 6.80
C SER A 21 -13.41 -1.26 7.04
N GLN A 22 -12.74 -2.41 6.86
CA GLN A 22 -11.29 -2.52 7.04
C GLN A 22 -10.53 -1.65 6.05
N VAL A 23 -11.04 -1.49 4.82
CA VAL A 23 -10.48 -0.58 3.83
C VAL A 23 -10.58 0.86 4.31
N PHE A 24 -11.76 1.31 4.74
CA PHE A 24 -11.93 2.67 5.24
C PHE A 24 -11.14 2.94 6.53
N ASP A 25 -11.11 1.99 7.46
CA ASP A 25 -10.32 2.09 8.70
C ASP A 25 -8.82 2.25 8.39
N ALA A 26 -8.29 1.42 7.49
CA ALA A 26 -6.88 1.50 7.09
C ALA A 26 -6.55 2.81 6.37
N LEU A 27 -7.47 3.31 5.53
CA LEU A 27 -7.29 4.59 4.85
C LEU A 27 -7.33 5.76 5.83
N SER A 28 -8.28 5.77 6.77
CA SER A 28 -8.37 6.80 7.81
C SER A 28 -7.09 6.84 8.63
N TYR A 29 -6.64 5.68 9.11
CA TYR A 29 -5.40 5.57 9.88
C TYR A 29 -4.19 6.07 9.10
N TYR A 30 -4.09 5.72 7.80
CA TYR A 30 -2.99 6.21 6.97
C TYR A 30 -3.00 7.73 6.82
N LEU A 31 -4.17 8.35 6.65
CA LEU A 31 -4.28 9.79 6.50
C LEU A 31 -3.87 10.53 7.78
N ASP A 32 -4.24 9.99 8.94
CA ASP A 32 -3.87 10.56 10.24
C ASP A 32 -2.38 10.39 10.55
N HIS A 33 -1.75 9.31 10.06
CA HIS A 33 -0.36 8.92 10.36
C HIS A 33 0.58 8.98 9.14
N GLN A 34 0.25 9.80 8.14
CA GLN A 34 0.90 9.73 6.82
C GLN A 34 2.42 9.93 6.87
N ALA A 35 2.90 10.90 7.66
CA ALA A 35 4.33 11.21 7.75
C ALA A 35 5.13 10.04 8.34
N GLU A 36 4.64 9.46 9.44
CA GLU A 36 5.28 8.34 10.12
C GLU A 36 5.30 7.08 9.24
N ILE A 37 4.17 6.77 8.60
CA ILE A 37 4.07 5.60 7.72
C ILE A 37 4.97 5.76 6.49
N ASN A 38 5.03 6.97 5.91
CA ASN A 38 5.95 7.22 4.79
C ASN A 38 7.41 7.08 5.22
N GLU A 39 7.78 7.53 6.42
CA GLU A 39 9.13 7.32 6.95
C GLU A 39 9.46 5.84 7.11
N TYR A 40 8.54 5.03 7.65
CA TYR A 40 8.73 3.59 7.72
C TYR A 40 8.84 2.94 6.34
N ILE A 41 8.06 3.38 5.36
CA ILE A 41 8.16 2.89 3.98
C ILE A 41 9.56 3.12 3.43
N GLU A 42 10.11 4.33 3.58
CA GLU A 42 11.45 4.65 3.09
C GLU A 42 12.54 3.87 3.84
N ARG A 43 12.44 3.75 5.17
CA ARG A 43 13.40 2.99 5.98
C ARG A 43 13.45 1.51 5.63
N ASN A 44 12.34 0.92 5.18
CA ASN A 44 12.24 -0.48 4.80
C ASN A 44 12.43 -0.70 3.28
N ARG A 45 12.71 0.35 2.50
CA ARG A 45 12.96 0.22 1.06
C ARG A 45 14.25 -0.56 0.85
N ILE A 46 14.16 -1.71 0.17
CA ILE A 46 15.33 -2.48 -0.23
C ILE A 46 16.09 -1.65 -1.28
N PRO A 47 17.38 -1.32 -1.05
CA PRO A 47 18.19 -0.62 -2.04
C PRO A 47 18.19 -1.37 -3.38
N ASP A 48 18.06 -0.63 -4.48
CA ASP A 48 17.98 -1.20 -5.83
C ASP A 48 19.15 -2.14 -6.19
N GLU A 49 20.31 -1.93 -5.56
CA GLU A 49 21.53 -2.74 -5.70
C GLU A 49 21.40 -4.13 -5.04
N LEU A 50 20.54 -4.26 -4.03
CA LEU A 50 20.27 -5.49 -3.29
C LEU A 50 19.07 -6.26 -3.85
N ILE A 51 18.37 -5.70 -4.84
CA ILE A 51 17.27 -6.38 -5.53
C ILE A 51 17.87 -7.38 -6.52
N ASP A 52 17.57 -8.66 -6.33
CA ASP A 52 18.05 -9.72 -7.21
C ASP A 52 17.62 -9.45 -8.67
N PRO A 53 18.55 -9.51 -9.66
CA PRO A 53 18.26 -9.22 -11.07
C PRO A 53 17.12 -10.04 -11.66
N ARG A 54 16.79 -11.20 -11.10
CA ARG A 54 15.70 -12.09 -11.56
C ARG A 54 14.31 -11.53 -11.24
N VAL A 55 14.20 -10.58 -10.31
CA VAL A 55 12.93 -9.93 -9.93
C VAL A 55 12.69 -8.63 -10.72
N ARG A 56 13.69 -8.17 -11.49
CA ARG A 56 13.64 -6.89 -12.22
C ARG A 56 12.77 -6.90 -13.49
N ASN A 57 12.27 -8.06 -13.93
CA ASN A 57 11.61 -8.26 -15.24
C ASN A 57 10.26 -9.04 -15.17
N VAL A 58 9.57 -9.04 -14.02
CA VAL A 58 8.21 -9.62 -13.92
C VAL A 58 7.14 -8.55 -14.01
#